data_AF-A0AA39QGE7-F1
#
_entry.id   AF-A0AA39QGE7-F1
#
_cell.length_a   1.000
_cell.length_b   1.000
_cell.length_c   1.000
_cell.angle_alpha   90.00
_cell.angle_beta   90.00
_cell.angle_gamma   90.00
#
_symmetry.space_group_name_H-M   'P 1'
#
loop_
_entity.id
_entity.type
_entity.pdbx_description
1 polymer ?
#
loop_
_entity_poly.entity_id
_entity_poly.type
_entity_poly.pdbx_seq_one_letter_code
_entity_poly.pdbx_strand_id
1 'polypeptide(L)'
;MCKLFIEEVLGCSASNCRKGLYGDTNAYYGTVEQQGRLTLHLHMLIWIKGVMSPQDVRDNILDPKSNFQKRMVEWLEGCHMGELFNSLQSEVQAQVENKKTKPGYVDPTKILPVAPPNECTVQLAHENCPMCNDTQTWHQTYQEMVDDLIVRSNVHNCEKYINKDRSTNKNKTYTGCKENKYNKCKARFPRPTFTETQVDPESGAVRLKKGEPWINTFTVALTYVMRCNTDVTNLSSGMAIKAVILYVSNYITKTPLKTHMIFEVIRDMFDKSTEMLASPISNQEKARRQAML
;
A
#
# COMPACT_ATOMS: atom_id res chain seq x y z
N MET A 1 6.50 9.02 -9.69
CA MET A 1 5.72 8.49 -8.55
C MET A 1 6.42 8.72 -7.21
N CYS A 2 7.60 8.14 -6.93
CA CYS A 2 8.26 8.29 -5.61
C CYS A 2 8.50 9.75 -5.18
N LYS A 3 8.94 10.61 -6.11
CA LYS A 3 9.10 12.06 -5.83
C LYS A 3 7.78 12.70 -5.39
N LEU A 4 6.70 12.48 -6.13
CA LEU A 4 5.37 12.97 -5.77
C LEU A 4 4.89 12.42 -4.43
N PHE A 5 5.18 11.15 -4.10
CA PHE A 5 4.87 10.61 -2.78
C PHE A 5 5.60 11.38 -1.67
N ILE A 6 6.90 11.62 -1.84
CA ILE A 6 7.71 12.34 -0.85
C ILE A 6 7.21 13.80 -0.70
N GLU A 7 6.94 14.48 -1.81
CA GLU A 7 6.52 15.88 -1.80
C GLU A 7 5.07 16.05 -1.32
N GLU A 8 4.14 15.24 -1.84
CA GLU A 8 2.70 15.45 -1.64
C GLU A 8 2.10 14.65 -0.48
N VAL A 9 2.60 13.44 -0.23
CA VAL A 9 2.11 12.58 0.86
C VAL A 9 2.90 12.84 2.14
N LEU A 10 4.23 12.92 2.06
CA LEU A 10 5.06 13.18 3.26
C LEU A 10 5.24 14.67 3.57
N GLY A 11 4.92 15.56 2.61
CA GLY A 11 5.10 17.00 2.76
C GLY A 11 6.57 17.44 2.73
N CYS A 12 7.47 16.58 2.24
CA CYS A 12 8.91 16.85 2.17
C CYS A 12 9.30 17.34 0.78
N SER A 13 9.36 18.66 0.57
CA SER A 13 9.98 19.22 -0.64
C SER A 13 11.30 19.90 -0.31
N ALA A 14 12.20 20.00 -1.29
CA ALA A 14 13.49 20.67 -1.12
C ALA A 14 13.36 22.16 -0.77
N SER A 15 12.23 22.79 -1.10
CA SER A 15 11.99 24.23 -0.98
C SER A 15 10.95 24.61 0.07
N ASN A 16 10.12 23.67 0.54
CA ASN A 16 9.08 23.93 1.54
C ASN A 16 8.63 22.62 2.23
N CYS A 17 8.86 22.50 3.53
CA CYS A 17 8.33 21.38 4.32
C CYS A 17 6.94 21.75 4.85
N ARG A 18 5.92 21.01 4.42
CA ARG A 18 4.56 21.12 4.95
C ARG A 18 4.21 19.88 5.77
N LYS A 19 3.15 19.97 6.57
CA LYS A 19 2.61 18.82 7.29
C LYS A 19 2.16 17.76 6.29
N GLY A 20 2.72 16.56 6.40
CA GLY A 20 2.34 15.41 5.58
C GLY A 20 1.13 14.67 6.16
N LEU A 21 0.73 13.60 5.46
CA LEU A 21 -0.41 12.75 5.83
C LEU A 21 -0.31 12.19 7.26
N TYR A 22 0.91 11.84 7.68
CA TYR A 22 1.19 11.28 9.01
C TYR A 22 1.64 12.33 10.04
N GLY A 23 1.68 13.62 9.67
CA GLY A 23 2.26 14.69 10.48
C GLY A 23 3.55 15.25 9.86
N ASP A 24 4.35 15.92 10.70
CA ASP A 24 5.61 16.51 10.26
C ASP A 24 6.65 15.41 10.07
N THR A 25 7.06 15.15 8.83
CA THR A 25 8.08 14.15 8.53
C THR A 25 9.47 14.70 8.90
N ASN A 26 10.19 13.99 9.77
CA ASN A 26 11.56 14.31 10.16
C ASN A 26 12.60 13.68 9.23
N ALA A 27 12.38 12.44 8.84
CA ALA A 27 13.24 11.70 7.92
C ALA A 27 12.45 10.61 7.22
N TYR A 28 12.95 10.13 6.09
CA TYR A 28 12.44 8.94 5.43
C TYR A 28 13.58 8.15 4.79
N TYR A 29 13.35 6.87 4.59
CA TYR A 29 14.16 5.99 3.78
C TYR A 29 13.23 5.23 2.84
N GLY A 30 13.60 5.10 1.57
CA GLY A 30 12.79 4.39 0.59
C GLY A 30 13.64 3.60 -0.38
N THR A 31 13.20 2.40 -0.73
CA THR A 31 13.81 1.57 -1.78
C THR A 31 12.75 1.08 -2.73
N VAL A 32 13.09 1.05 -4.02
CA VAL A 32 12.25 0.47 -5.07
C VAL A 32 12.82 -0.90 -5.41
N GLU A 33 12.03 -1.94 -5.19
CA GLU A 33 12.36 -3.30 -5.60
C GLU A 33 11.57 -3.65 -6.87
N GLN A 34 12.27 -4.11 -7.89
CA GLN A 34 11.63 -4.83 -8.99
C GLN A 34 11.42 -6.27 -8.54
N GLN A 35 10.17 -6.65 -8.24
CA GLN A 35 9.88 -8.08 -8.12
C GLN A 35 10.03 -8.71 -9.50
N GLY A 36 10.44 -9.99 -9.57
CA GLY A 36 10.59 -10.76 -10.82
C GLY A 36 9.29 -10.99 -11.62
N ARG A 37 8.30 -10.10 -11.46
CA ARG A 37 7.00 -10.01 -12.11
C ARG A 37 6.84 -8.72 -12.93
N LEU A 38 7.92 -7.94 -13.11
CA LEU A 38 7.88 -6.58 -13.67
C LEU A 38 6.97 -5.62 -12.87
N THR A 39 6.68 -5.94 -11.61
CA THR A 39 5.92 -5.10 -10.69
C THR A 39 6.87 -4.37 -9.76
N LEU A 40 6.77 -3.05 -9.72
CA LEU A 40 7.56 -2.21 -8.83
C LEU A 40 6.92 -2.17 -7.45
N HIS A 41 7.74 -2.39 -6.43
CA HIS A 41 7.35 -2.30 -5.03
C HIS A 41 8.15 -1.17 -4.38
N LEU A 42 7.47 -0.28 -3.68
CA LEU A 42 8.08 0.76 -2.90
C LEU A 42 8.01 0.37 -1.42
N HIS A 43 9.17 0.17 -0.80
CA HIS A 43 9.28 -0.04 0.64
C HIS A 43 9.83 1.24 1.28
N MET A 44 9.13 1.80 2.26
CA MET A 44 9.56 3.02 2.95
C MET A 44 9.49 2.90 4.46
N LEU A 45 10.44 3.53 5.13
CA LEU A 45 10.41 3.86 6.56
C LEU A 45 10.27 5.38 6.68
N ILE A 46 9.37 5.83 7.54
CA ILE A 46 9.05 7.25 7.75
C ILE A 46 9.22 7.53 9.24
N TRP A 47 10.00 8.56 9.57
CA TRP A 47 10.17 9.06 10.93
C TRP A 47 9.37 10.36 11.06
N ILE A 48 8.42 10.36 12.00
CA ILE A 48 7.62 11.54 12.31
C ILE A 48 8.33 12.35 13.39
N LYS A 49 8.34 13.67 13.24
CA LYS A 49 8.98 14.61 14.16
C LYS A 49 8.31 14.55 15.52
N GLY A 50 9.11 14.57 16.58
CA GLY A 50 8.62 14.53 17.95
C GLY A 50 8.14 13.15 18.42
N VAL A 51 8.36 12.08 17.65
CA VAL A 51 8.15 10.71 18.12
C VAL A 51 9.13 10.41 19.25
N MET A 52 8.59 9.99 20.39
CA MET A 52 9.36 9.63 21.58
C MET A 52 10.10 8.30 21.37
N SER A 53 11.01 7.96 22.29
CA SER A 53 11.63 6.64 22.24
C SER A 53 10.55 5.55 22.46
N PRO A 54 10.75 4.31 21.96
CA PRO A 54 9.79 3.23 22.18
C PRO A 54 9.50 2.95 23.66
N GLN A 55 10.48 3.21 24.54
CA GLN A 55 10.31 3.08 25.99
C GLN A 55 9.38 4.18 26.52
N ASP A 56 9.63 5.43 26.16
CA ASP A 56 8.76 6.55 26.56
C ASP A 56 7.35 6.39 26.02
N VAL A 57 7.19 5.92 24.77
CA VAL A 57 5.88 5.61 24.19
C VAL A 57 5.16 4.56 25.06
N ARG A 58 5.86 3.49 25.44
CA ARG A 58 5.29 2.45 26.32
C ARG A 58 4.87 3.03 27.67
N ASP A 59 5.74 3.81 28.31
CA ASP A 59 5.49 4.36 29.63
C ASP A 59 4.32 5.37 29.61
N ASN A 60 4.22 6.19 28.57
CA ASN A 60 3.10 7.12 28.38
C ASN A 60 1.78 6.43 27.99
N ILE A 61 1.84 5.33 27.24
CA ILE A 61 0.65 4.53 26.90
C ILE A 61 0.07 3.86 28.16
N LEU A 62 0.94 3.36 29.03
CA LEU A 62 0.53 2.62 30.23
C LEU A 62 0.26 3.51 31.44
N ASP A 63 0.58 4.80 31.39
CA ASP A 63 0.30 5.74 32.47
C ASP A 63 -1.20 6.10 32.51
N PRO A 64 -1.96 5.66 33.54
CA PRO A 64 -3.39 5.96 33.64
C PRO A 64 -3.68 7.44 33.87
N LYS A 65 -2.67 8.26 34.22
CA LYS A 65 -2.81 9.71 34.37
C LYS A 65 -2.61 10.46 33.05
N SER A 66 -2.12 9.80 32.02
CA SER A 66 -1.79 10.41 30.73
C SER A 66 -2.94 10.28 29.73
N ASN A 67 -3.22 11.36 29.00
CA ASN A 67 -4.11 11.32 27.84
C ASN A 67 -3.40 10.80 26.57
N PHE A 68 -2.14 10.39 26.68
CA PHE A 68 -1.34 9.97 25.53
C PHE A 68 -1.91 8.75 24.82
N GLN A 69 -2.35 7.73 25.57
CA GLN A 69 -2.98 6.54 25.00
C GLN A 69 -4.15 6.91 24.09
N LYS A 70 -5.07 7.75 24.59
CA LYS A 70 -6.24 8.20 23.84
C LYS A 70 -5.84 8.95 22.57
N ARG A 71 -4.94 9.92 22.67
CA ARG A 71 -4.45 10.70 21.51
C ARG A 71 -3.74 9.84 20.47
N MET A 72 -2.99 8.83 20.91
CA MET A 72 -2.31 7.89 20.02
C MET A 72 -3.30 6.99 19.28
N VAL A 73 -4.32 6.49 19.97
CA VAL A 73 -5.41 5.72 19.34
C VAL A 73 -6.17 6.58 18.33
N GLU A 74 -6.57 7.79 18.71
CA GLU A 74 -7.26 8.73 17.82
C GLU A 74 -6.44 9.05 16.56
N TRP A 75 -5.13 9.29 16.72
CA TRP A 75 -4.25 9.55 15.57
C TRP A 75 -4.09 8.30 14.68
N LEU A 76 -3.95 7.11 15.28
CA LEU A 76 -3.81 5.87 14.53
C LEU A 76 -5.08 5.55 13.74
N GLU A 77 -6.25 5.63 14.36
CA GLU A 77 -7.55 5.38 13.72
C GLU A 77 -7.91 6.46 12.69
N GLY A 78 -7.47 7.71 12.91
CA GLY A 78 -7.62 8.79 11.92
C GLY A 78 -6.83 8.55 10.63
N CYS A 79 -5.78 7.71 10.68
CA CYS A 79 -4.97 7.39 9.51
C CYS A 79 -5.22 5.97 8.97
N HIS A 80 -5.41 4.98 9.86
CA HIS A 80 -5.35 3.57 9.53
C HIS A 80 -6.71 2.89 9.66
N MET A 81 -6.97 1.95 8.75
CA MET A 81 -8.18 1.15 8.73
C MET A 81 -7.82 -0.33 8.46
N GLY A 82 -8.54 -1.22 9.13
CA GLY A 82 -8.40 -2.68 8.99
C GLY A 82 -9.69 -3.36 8.54
N GLU A 83 -10.64 -2.59 8.01
CA GLU A 83 -11.98 -3.01 7.60
C GLU A 83 -12.44 -2.21 6.37
N LEU A 84 -13.68 -2.45 5.91
CA LEU A 84 -14.35 -1.69 4.84
C LEU A 84 -15.32 -0.67 5.45
N PHE A 85 -15.74 0.34 4.69
CA PHE A 85 -16.57 1.42 5.24
C PHE A 85 -17.98 0.96 5.61
N ASN A 86 -18.68 0.33 4.67
CA ASN A 86 -20.14 0.27 4.73
C ASN A 86 -20.73 -1.14 4.60
N SER A 87 -19.93 -2.16 4.28
CA SER A 87 -20.44 -3.48 3.90
C SER A 87 -19.43 -4.58 4.14
N LEU A 88 -19.91 -5.82 4.18
CA LEU A 88 -19.04 -6.99 4.27
C LEU A 88 -18.20 -7.12 2.99
N GLN A 89 -16.99 -7.68 3.13
CA GLN A 89 -16.10 -7.92 1.98
C GLN A 89 -16.79 -8.65 0.81
N SER A 90 -17.64 -9.63 1.09
CA SER A 90 -18.38 -10.38 0.06
C SER A 90 -19.39 -9.53 -0.71
N GLU A 91 -20.03 -8.58 -0.02
CA GLU A 91 -21.04 -7.70 -0.62
C GLU A 91 -20.36 -6.68 -1.54
N VAL A 92 -19.29 -6.04 -1.06
CA VAL A 92 -18.48 -5.13 -1.88
C VAL A 92 -17.93 -5.87 -3.10
N GLN A 93 -17.42 -7.09 -2.92
CA GLN A 93 -16.92 -7.88 -4.03
C GLN A 93 -18.01 -8.21 -5.06
N ALA A 94 -19.21 -8.59 -4.63
CA ALA A 94 -20.35 -8.82 -5.52
C ALA A 94 -20.78 -7.54 -6.26
N GLN A 95 -20.79 -6.39 -5.58
CA GLN A 95 -21.08 -5.09 -6.19
C GLN A 95 -20.04 -4.72 -7.25
N VAL A 96 -18.75 -4.95 -6.97
CA VAL A 96 -17.66 -4.72 -7.92
C VAL A 96 -17.80 -5.60 -9.16
N GLU A 97 -18.08 -6.90 -8.98
CA GLU A 97 -18.33 -7.79 -10.12
C GLU A 97 -19.56 -7.37 -10.94
N ASN A 98 -20.62 -6.87 -10.29
CA ASN A 98 -21.77 -6.29 -10.99
C ASN A 98 -21.42 -4.99 -11.72
N LYS A 99 -20.61 -4.10 -11.13
CA LYS A 99 -20.16 -2.85 -11.78
C LYS A 99 -19.36 -3.15 -13.05
N LYS A 100 -18.52 -4.19 -13.05
CA LYS A 100 -17.73 -4.61 -14.22
C LYS A 100 -18.56 -5.01 -15.44
N THR A 101 -19.80 -5.47 -15.26
CA THR A 101 -20.67 -5.86 -16.39
C THR A 101 -21.39 -4.67 -17.02
N LYS A 102 -21.40 -3.50 -16.37
CA LYS A 102 -22.10 -2.32 -16.85
C LYS A 102 -21.32 -1.61 -17.96
N PRO A 103 -21.99 -1.09 -19.00
CA PRO A 103 -21.34 -0.29 -20.03
C PRO A 103 -20.75 0.99 -19.43
N GLY A 104 -19.54 1.36 -19.87
CA GLY A 104 -18.84 2.56 -19.37
C GLY A 104 -18.09 2.36 -18.04
N TYR A 105 -18.06 1.14 -17.50
CA TYR A 105 -17.24 0.84 -16.33
C TYR A 105 -15.74 1.04 -16.62
N VAL A 106 -15.06 1.75 -15.73
CA VAL A 106 -13.61 1.95 -15.76
C VAL A 106 -13.02 1.42 -14.47
N ASP A 107 -11.92 0.67 -14.59
CA ASP A 107 -11.23 0.11 -13.43
C ASP A 107 -10.60 1.23 -12.57
N PRO A 108 -10.95 1.35 -11.27
CA PRO A 108 -10.41 2.39 -10.39
C PRO A 108 -8.87 2.39 -10.29
N THR A 109 -8.21 1.26 -10.55
CA THR A 109 -6.74 1.17 -10.56
C THR A 109 -6.09 1.79 -11.80
N LYS A 110 -6.89 2.18 -12.80
CA LYS A 110 -6.43 2.73 -14.08
C LYS A 110 -6.80 4.19 -14.29
N ILE A 111 -7.35 4.85 -13.27
CA ILE A 111 -7.76 6.26 -13.31
C ILE A 111 -7.16 7.05 -12.15
N LEU A 112 -7.02 8.35 -12.36
CA LEU A 112 -6.54 9.26 -11.33
C LEU A 112 -7.60 9.49 -10.24
N PRO A 113 -7.18 9.82 -9.01
CA PRO A 113 -8.08 10.30 -7.97
C PRO A 113 -8.77 11.61 -8.33
N VAL A 114 -10.03 11.71 -7.92
CA VAL A 114 -10.83 12.93 -8.04
C VAL A 114 -10.58 13.75 -6.78
N ALA A 115 -10.09 14.97 -6.95
CA ALA A 115 -9.87 15.89 -5.84
C ALA A 115 -11.20 16.21 -5.12
N PRO A 116 -11.18 16.45 -3.80
CA PRO A 116 -12.36 16.93 -3.09
C PRO A 116 -12.83 18.28 -3.67
N PRO A 117 -14.15 18.56 -3.62
CA PRO A 117 -14.66 19.88 -3.95
C PRO A 117 -14.13 20.94 -2.98
N ASN A 118 -14.28 22.22 -3.35
CA ASN A 118 -13.88 23.33 -2.50
C ASN A 118 -14.66 23.31 -1.18
N GLU A 119 -13.97 23.60 -0.08
CA GLU A 119 -14.59 23.71 1.24
C GLU A 119 -15.64 24.82 1.26
N CYS A 120 -16.73 24.58 1.98
CA CYS A 120 -17.74 25.60 2.19
C CYS A 120 -17.17 26.75 3.04
N THR A 121 -17.43 27.99 2.62
CA THR A 121 -16.96 29.20 3.31
C THR A 121 -17.66 29.43 4.66
N VAL A 122 -18.80 28.77 4.88
CA VAL A 122 -19.54 28.80 6.14
C VAL A 122 -19.14 27.58 6.97
N GLN A 123 -18.39 27.82 8.05
CA GLN A 123 -17.91 26.76 8.95
C GLN A 123 -19.00 26.16 9.85
N LEU A 124 -20.16 26.82 9.97
CA LEU A 124 -21.29 26.33 10.75
C LEU A 124 -22.15 25.38 9.91
N ALA A 125 -22.69 24.34 10.55
CA ALA A 125 -23.66 23.47 9.91
C ALA A 125 -24.85 24.30 9.43
N HIS A 126 -25.18 24.19 8.14
CA HIS A 126 -26.24 24.95 7.49
C HIS A 126 -26.91 24.08 6.44
N GLU A 127 -28.21 24.31 6.24
CA GLU A 127 -29.05 23.48 5.39
C GLU A 127 -29.02 23.96 3.93
N ASN A 128 -29.28 23.02 3.01
CA ASN A 128 -29.44 23.29 1.58
C ASN A 128 -28.25 24.00 0.90
N CYS A 129 -27.04 23.79 1.40
CA CYS A 129 -25.83 24.33 0.78
C CYS A 129 -25.30 23.42 -0.33
N PRO A 130 -25.20 23.91 -1.59
CA PRO A 130 -24.65 23.12 -2.69
C PRO A 130 -23.23 22.60 -2.41
N MET A 131 -22.35 23.42 -1.83
CA MET A 131 -20.96 23.02 -1.54
C MET A 131 -20.88 21.92 -0.47
N CYS A 132 -21.76 21.96 0.53
CA CYS A 132 -21.85 20.91 1.54
C CYS A 132 -22.39 19.60 0.94
N ASN A 133 -23.40 19.68 0.07
CA ASN A 133 -23.94 18.52 -0.64
C ASN A 133 -22.90 17.90 -1.58
N ASP A 134 -22.13 18.72 -2.30
CA ASP A 134 -21.04 18.26 -3.16
C ASP A 134 -19.96 17.55 -2.33
N THR A 135 -19.60 18.11 -1.18
CA THR A 135 -18.62 17.50 -0.25
C THR A 135 -19.12 16.16 0.28
N GLN A 136 -20.39 16.07 0.67
CA GLN A 136 -21.00 14.83 1.14
C GLN A 136 -21.05 13.77 0.03
N THR A 137 -21.45 14.16 -1.18
CA THR A 137 -21.49 13.28 -2.36
C THR A 137 -20.10 12.76 -2.72
N TRP A 138 -19.10 13.65 -2.70
CA TRP A 138 -17.71 13.27 -2.92
C TRP A 138 -17.23 12.29 -1.84
N HIS A 139 -17.55 12.54 -0.56
CA HIS A 139 -17.16 11.67 0.54
C HIS A 139 -17.75 10.25 0.40
N GLN A 140 -19.03 10.14 0.01
CA GLN A 140 -19.64 8.85 -0.28
C GLN A 140 -18.92 8.14 -1.43
N THR A 141 -18.66 8.87 -2.52
CA THR A 141 -17.92 8.33 -3.69
C THR A 141 -16.50 7.90 -3.31
N TYR A 142 -15.84 8.66 -2.44
CA TYR A 142 -14.52 8.36 -1.91
C TYR A 142 -14.52 7.03 -1.14
N GLN A 143 -15.48 6.83 -0.23
CA GLN A 143 -15.62 5.59 0.53
C GLN A 143 -15.88 4.37 -0.37
N GLU A 144 -16.85 4.47 -1.29
CA GLU A 144 -17.15 3.40 -2.25
C GLU A 144 -15.94 3.03 -3.11
N MET A 145 -15.15 4.03 -3.50
CA MET A 145 -13.98 3.84 -4.33
C MET A 145 -12.81 3.21 -3.57
N VAL A 146 -12.63 3.56 -2.29
CA VAL A 146 -11.65 2.89 -1.42
C VAL A 146 -12.04 1.43 -1.24
N ASP A 147 -13.30 1.14 -0.93
CA ASP A 147 -13.78 -0.23 -0.75
C ASP A 147 -13.55 -1.09 -2.01
N ASP A 148 -13.83 -0.56 -3.22
CA ASP A 148 -13.50 -1.22 -4.51
C ASP A 148 -12.00 -1.53 -4.62
N LEU A 149 -11.14 -0.52 -4.36
CA LEU A 149 -9.68 -0.68 -4.44
C LEU A 149 -9.18 -1.75 -3.47
N ILE A 150 -9.73 -1.80 -2.25
CA ILE A 150 -9.36 -2.78 -1.23
C ILE A 150 -9.73 -4.20 -1.67
N VAL A 151 -10.97 -4.44 -2.10
CA VAL A 151 -11.38 -5.80 -2.53
C VAL A 151 -10.62 -6.29 -3.75
N ARG A 152 -10.17 -5.36 -4.59
CA ARG A 152 -9.43 -5.65 -5.83
C ARG A 152 -7.95 -5.90 -5.61
N SER A 153 -7.31 -5.10 -4.76
CA SER A 153 -5.85 -5.01 -4.68
C SER A 153 -5.29 -5.46 -3.34
N ASN A 154 -6.09 -5.51 -2.27
CA ASN A 154 -5.60 -5.71 -0.90
C ASN A 154 -6.04 -7.04 -0.27
N VAL A 155 -7.07 -7.69 -0.83
CA VAL A 155 -7.54 -9.00 -0.33
C VAL A 155 -6.56 -10.10 -0.69
N HIS A 156 -6.03 -10.76 0.33
CA HIS A 156 -5.15 -11.90 0.19
C HIS A 156 -5.95 -13.16 -0.16
N ASN A 157 -5.63 -13.76 -1.31
CA ASN A 157 -6.19 -15.06 -1.71
C ASN A 157 -5.12 -16.15 -1.66
N CYS A 158 -5.22 -17.05 -0.66
CA CYS A 158 -4.32 -18.20 -0.54
C CYS A 158 -4.47 -19.22 -1.67
N GLU A 159 -5.62 -19.21 -2.34
CA GLU A 159 -6.08 -20.24 -3.28
C GLU A 159 -6.03 -19.73 -4.73
N LYS A 160 -5.34 -18.61 -4.97
CA LYS A 160 -5.21 -17.98 -6.29
C LYS A 160 -4.77 -18.94 -7.42
N TYR A 161 -3.99 -19.97 -7.09
CA TYR A 161 -3.48 -20.97 -8.04
C TYR A 161 -4.16 -22.33 -7.94
N ILE A 162 -5.20 -22.44 -7.12
CA ILE A 162 -5.98 -23.66 -6.93
C ILE A 162 -7.25 -23.51 -7.76
N ASN A 163 -7.43 -24.43 -8.69
CA ASN A 163 -8.65 -24.52 -9.50
C ASN A 163 -9.80 -25.11 -8.67
N LYS A 164 -11.04 -24.98 -9.16
CA LYS A 164 -12.24 -25.51 -8.47
C LYS A 164 -12.19 -27.02 -8.21
N ASP A 165 -11.49 -27.76 -9.05
CA ASP A 165 -11.26 -29.21 -8.94
C ASP A 165 -10.09 -29.57 -7.99
N ARG A 166 -9.56 -28.59 -7.25
CA ARG A 166 -8.36 -28.67 -6.40
C ARG A 166 -7.06 -28.98 -7.14
N SER A 167 -7.06 -28.99 -8.47
CA SER A 167 -5.82 -29.04 -9.24
C SER A 167 -5.06 -27.72 -9.10
N THR A 168 -3.73 -27.79 -9.14
CA THR A 168 -2.90 -26.57 -9.17
C THR A 168 -2.71 -26.14 -10.60
N ASN A 169 -2.87 -24.83 -10.86
CA ASN A 169 -2.56 -24.26 -12.17
C ASN A 169 -1.08 -24.54 -12.52
N LYS A 170 -0.87 -25.30 -13.61
CA LYS A 170 0.47 -25.69 -14.08
C LYS A 170 1.31 -24.48 -14.53
N ASN A 171 0.67 -23.38 -14.93
CA ASN A 171 1.31 -22.13 -15.32
C ASN A 171 1.54 -21.18 -14.12
N LYS A 172 1.78 -21.72 -12.91
CA LYS A 172 2.11 -20.89 -11.76
C LYS A 172 3.48 -20.24 -11.97
N THR A 173 3.51 -18.91 -11.91
CA THR A 173 4.77 -18.15 -12.00
C THR A 173 5.54 -18.15 -10.68
N TYR A 174 4.95 -18.65 -9.59
CA TYR A 174 5.59 -18.75 -8.28
C TYR A 174 4.88 -19.74 -7.34
N THR A 175 5.61 -20.16 -6.30
CA THR A 175 5.15 -20.98 -5.18
C THR A 175 4.03 -20.28 -4.39
N GLY A 176 2.86 -20.92 -4.25
CA GLY A 176 1.75 -20.41 -3.45
C GLY A 176 2.12 -20.13 -1.98
N CYS A 177 1.38 -19.24 -1.31
CA CYS A 177 1.71 -18.83 0.06
C CYS A 177 1.59 -19.99 1.08
N LYS A 178 0.75 -21.00 0.80
CA LYS A 178 0.58 -22.22 1.60
C LYS A 178 1.54 -23.35 1.20
N GLU A 179 2.28 -23.21 0.09
CA GLU A 179 3.28 -24.19 -0.34
C GLU A 179 4.54 -24.09 0.54
N ASN A 180 4.42 -24.64 1.75
CA ASN A 180 5.48 -24.87 2.72
C ASN A 180 5.13 -26.09 3.58
N LYS A 181 6.12 -26.61 4.31
CA LYS A 181 5.98 -27.83 5.12
C LYS A 181 4.88 -27.80 6.18
N TYR A 182 4.39 -26.62 6.55
CA TYR A 182 3.35 -26.45 7.56
C TYR A 182 1.96 -26.25 6.97
N ASN A 183 1.83 -26.10 5.65
CA ASN A 183 0.58 -25.75 4.96
C ASN A 183 -0.10 -24.48 5.54
N LYS A 184 0.69 -23.55 6.10
CA LYS A 184 0.21 -22.28 6.67
C LYS A 184 0.53 -21.13 5.73
N CYS A 185 -0.30 -20.09 5.68
CA CYS A 185 0.01 -18.94 4.84
C CYS A 185 1.31 -18.25 5.30
N LYS A 186 2.33 -18.16 4.42
CA LYS A 186 3.60 -17.44 4.70
C LYS A 186 3.37 -15.97 5.08
N ALA A 187 2.32 -15.34 4.55
CA ALA A 187 1.94 -13.98 4.89
C ALA A 187 1.13 -13.89 6.21
N ARG A 188 0.89 -15.01 6.89
CA ARG A 188 0.21 -15.13 8.19
C ARG A 188 -1.26 -14.65 8.15
N PHE A 189 -1.96 -14.99 7.07
CA PHE A 189 -3.41 -14.87 6.99
C PHE A 189 -4.11 -16.17 7.44
N PRO A 190 -5.32 -16.10 8.01
CA PRO A 190 -6.08 -14.88 8.34
C PRO A 190 -5.45 -14.10 9.50
N ARG A 191 -5.64 -12.78 9.50
CA ARG A 191 -5.23 -11.90 10.61
C ARG A 191 -6.24 -12.01 11.77
N PRO A 192 -5.82 -11.82 13.03
CA PRO A 192 -6.75 -11.59 14.13
C PRO A 192 -7.61 -10.36 13.89
N THR A 193 -8.88 -10.42 14.28
CA THR A 193 -9.86 -9.34 14.17
C THR A 193 -10.20 -8.79 15.55
N PHE A 194 -10.47 -7.49 15.63
CA PHE A 194 -10.80 -6.78 16.88
C PHE A 194 -11.91 -5.78 16.57
N THR A 195 -12.96 -5.77 17.40
CA THR A 195 -14.10 -4.85 17.24
C THR A 195 -13.75 -3.41 17.58
N GLU A 196 -12.70 -3.19 18.37
CA GLU A 196 -12.21 -1.90 18.83
C GLU A 196 -10.68 -1.93 18.95
N THR A 197 -10.05 -0.75 18.95
CA THR A 197 -8.62 -0.64 19.20
C THR A 197 -8.32 -0.89 20.68
N GLN A 198 -7.41 -1.82 20.95
CA GLN A 198 -7.04 -2.24 22.30
C GLN A 198 -5.56 -1.99 22.56
N VAL A 199 -5.23 -1.68 23.80
CA VAL A 199 -3.86 -1.59 24.28
C VAL A 199 -3.60 -2.70 25.27
N ASP A 200 -2.57 -3.49 25.00
CA ASP A 200 -2.13 -4.56 25.88
C ASP A 200 -1.51 -3.97 27.17
N PRO A 201 -2.07 -4.26 28.36
CA PRO A 201 -1.67 -3.59 29.60
C PRO A 201 -0.27 -3.99 30.09
N GLU A 202 0.25 -5.14 29.66
CA GLU A 202 1.58 -5.62 30.07
C GLU A 202 2.68 -5.09 29.14
N SER A 203 2.42 -5.11 27.84
CA SER A 203 3.42 -4.77 26.82
C SER A 203 3.31 -3.34 26.26
N GLY A 204 2.15 -2.69 26.39
CA GLY A 204 1.85 -1.42 25.70
C GLY A 204 1.64 -1.59 24.19
N ALA A 205 1.45 -2.83 23.71
CA ALA A 205 1.21 -3.11 22.30
C ALA A 205 -0.19 -2.65 21.88
N VAL A 206 -0.26 -1.83 20.84
CA VAL A 206 -1.54 -1.36 20.28
C VAL A 206 -2.02 -2.35 19.23
N ARG A 207 -3.23 -2.87 19.43
CA ARG A 207 -3.95 -3.72 18.48
C ARG A 207 -5.09 -2.90 17.89
N LEU A 208 -4.92 -2.42 16.67
CA LEU A 208 -5.92 -1.59 16.00
C LEU A 208 -7.19 -2.39 15.71
N LYS A 209 -8.32 -1.68 15.73
CA LYS A 209 -9.60 -2.16 15.22
C LYS A 209 -9.40 -2.81 13.85
N LYS A 210 -9.95 -4.00 13.69
CA LYS A 210 -9.79 -4.81 12.50
C LYS A 210 -11.00 -5.71 12.28
N GLY A 211 -11.88 -5.31 11.36
CA GLY A 211 -13.02 -6.10 10.93
C GLY A 211 -12.68 -7.18 9.91
N GLU A 212 -11.68 -6.94 9.04
CA GLU A 212 -11.43 -7.81 7.90
C GLU A 212 -10.14 -8.65 8.04
N PRO A 213 -10.24 -9.99 8.13
CA PRO A 213 -9.09 -10.86 8.41
C PRO A 213 -8.17 -11.06 7.20
N TRP A 214 -8.64 -10.82 5.98
CA TRP A 214 -7.92 -11.12 4.73
C TRP A 214 -7.23 -9.92 4.08
N ILE A 215 -7.26 -8.76 4.72
CA ILE A 215 -6.53 -7.56 4.31
C ILE A 215 -5.49 -7.18 5.36
N ASN A 216 -4.42 -6.48 4.97
CA ASN A 216 -3.56 -5.79 5.93
C ASN A 216 -4.23 -4.50 6.40
N THR A 217 -3.67 -3.88 7.45
CA THR A 217 -4.03 -2.51 7.81
C THR A 217 -3.48 -1.56 6.75
N PHE A 218 -4.29 -0.59 6.33
CA PHE A 218 -3.94 0.36 5.28
C PHE A 218 -4.27 1.78 5.72
N THR A 219 -3.71 2.77 5.04
CA THR A 219 -4.11 4.17 5.21
C THR A 219 -5.13 4.54 4.14
N VAL A 220 -6.33 4.96 4.55
CA VAL A 220 -7.47 5.16 3.64
C VAL A 220 -7.12 6.15 2.51
N ALA A 221 -6.64 7.34 2.89
CA ALA A 221 -6.25 8.38 1.93
C ALA A 221 -5.11 7.91 1.01
N LEU A 222 -4.18 7.11 1.55
CA LEU A 222 -3.07 6.59 0.77
C LEU A 222 -3.54 5.58 -0.29
N THR A 223 -4.42 4.64 0.07
CA THR A 223 -5.04 3.71 -0.88
C THR A 223 -5.77 4.47 -1.99
N TYR A 224 -6.52 5.52 -1.62
CA TYR A 224 -7.26 6.32 -2.58
C TYR A 224 -6.34 7.02 -3.59
N VAL A 225 -5.24 7.65 -3.14
CA VAL A 225 -4.34 8.37 -4.07
C VAL A 225 -3.41 7.44 -4.86
N MET A 226 -2.95 6.34 -4.26
CA MET A 226 -2.01 5.41 -4.90
C MET A 226 -2.68 4.40 -5.83
N ARG A 227 -3.98 4.12 -5.62
CA ARG A 227 -4.78 3.20 -6.44
C ARG A 227 -4.19 1.78 -6.57
N CYS A 228 -3.38 1.36 -5.60
CA CYS A 228 -2.71 0.07 -5.60
C CYS A 228 -2.71 -0.57 -4.22
N ASN A 229 -2.13 -1.77 -4.11
CA ASN A 229 -1.91 -2.41 -2.82
C ASN A 229 -1.01 -1.54 -1.94
N THR A 230 -1.49 -1.17 -0.76
CA THR A 230 -0.73 -0.45 0.26
C THR A 230 -0.83 -1.19 1.57
N ASP A 231 0.28 -1.27 2.29
CA ASP A 231 0.39 -1.89 3.61
C ASP A 231 1.12 -0.92 4.53
N VAL A 232 0.44 -0.44 5.57
CA VAL A 232 0.98 0.58 6.48
C VAL A 232 0.87 0.06 7.90
N THR A 233 2.00 0.04 8.59
CA THR A 233 2.11 -0.43 9.97
C THR A 233 2.81 0.61 10.82
N ASN A 234 2.20 0.99 11.94
CA ASN A 234 2.85 1.81 12.95
C ASN A 234 3.87 0.98 13.75
N LEU A 235 5.08 1.52 13.91
CA LEU A 235 6.19 0.86 14.61
C LEU A 235 6.53 1.58 15.92
N SER A 236 5.58 2.22 16.61
CA SER A 236 5.93 3.10 17.74
C SER A 236 6.02 2.36 19.08
N SER A 237 5.49 1.14 19.20
CA SER A 237 5.55 0.37 20.45
C SER A 237 5.97 -1.10 20.26
N GLY A 238 6.78 -1.59 21.20
CA GLY A 238 7.10 -3.02 21.37
C GLY A 238 8.22 -3.60 20.48
N MET A 239 8.33 -4.94 20.52
CA MET A 239 9.35 -5.72 19.78
C MET A 239 9.18 -5.69 18.25
N ALA A 240 8.05 -5.17 17.76
CA ALA A 240 7.76 -5.05 16.33
C ALA A 240 8.82 -4.20 15.59
N ILE A 241 9.39 -3.19 16.24
CA ILE A 241 10.45 -2.35 15.68
C ILE A 241 11.67 -3.18 15.27
N LYS A 242 12.17 -4.04 16.17
CA LYS A 242 13.36 -4.86 15.91
C LYS A 242 13.14 -5.80 14.73
N ALA A 243 11.95 -6.41 14.66
CA ALA A 243 11.58 -7.30 13.56
C ALA A 243 11.45 -6.55 12.22
N VAL A 244 10.91 -5.33 12.22
CA VAL A 244 10.73 -4.55 10.99
C VAL A 244 12.03 -3.89 10.53
N ILE A 245 12.91 -3.44 11.42
CA ILE A 245 14.26 -3.00 11.05
C ILE A 245 15.02 -4.15 10.39
N LEU A 246 14.96 -5.37 10.95
CA LEU A 246 15.58 -6.54 10.34
C LEU A 246 14.95 -6.89 8.99
N TYR A 247 13.62 -6.83 8.90
CA TYR A 247 12.89 -7.05 7.65
C TYR A 247 13.32 -6.05 6.58
N VAL A 248 13.25 -4.74 6.86
CA VAL A 248 13.67 -3.69 5.91
C VAL A 248 15.13 -3.84 5.57
N SER A 249 16.01 -4.12 6.54
CA SER A 249 17.43 -4.40 6.27
C SER A 249 17.60 -5.55 5.28
N ASN A 250 16.83 -6.65 5.41
CA ASN A 250 16.84 -7.73 4.43
C ASN A 250 16.42 -7.27 3.03
N TYR A 251 15.46 -6.34 2.90
CA TYR A 251 15.10 -5.74 1.60
C TYR A 251 16.20 -4.84 1.06
N ILE A 252 16.85 -4.04 1.91
CA ILE A 252 17.99 -3.20 1.52
C ILE A 252 19.12 -4.08 0.98
N THR A 253 19.40 -5.19 1.64
CA THR A 253 20.48 -6.12 1.25
C THR A 253 20.07 -7.07 0.12
N LYS A 254 18.82 -7.04 -0.32
CA LYS A 254 18.35 -7.94 -1.38
C LYS A 254 18.90 -7.45 -2.71
N THR A 255 19.72 -8.27 -3.36
CA THR A 255 20.26 -7.94 -4.69
C THR A 255 19.09 -7.66 -5.65
N PRO A 256 19.00 -6.46 -6.24
CA PRO A 256 17.80 -6.02 -6.98
C PRO A 256 17.55 -6.83 -8.25
N LEU A 257 18.58 -7.51 -8.78
CA LEU A 257 18.47 -8.41 -9.92
C LEU A 257 19.08 -9.76 -9.56
N LYS A 258 18.32 -10.83 -9.83
CA LYS A 258 18.88 -12.17 -9.80
C LYS A 258 19.87 -12.30 -10.96
N THR A 259 21.02 -12.91 -10.72
CA THR A 259 22.10 -13.02 -11.71
C THR A 259 21.64 -13.58 -13.07
N HIS A 260 20.68 -14.51 -13.10
CA HIS A 260 20.14 -15.01 -14.37
C HIS A 260 19.37 -13.95 -15.17
N MET A 261 18.64 -13.04 -14.52
CA MET A 261 17.97 -11.93 -15.22
C MET A 261 18.99 -10.99 -15.86
N ILE A 262 20.13 -10.77 -15.20
CA ILE A 262 21.24 -9.99 -15.75
C ILE A 262 21.79 -10.71 -16.99
N PHE A 263 22.02 -12.02 -16.92
CA PHE A 263 22.47 -12.80 -18.06
C PHE A 263 21.44 -12.88 -19.20
N GLU A 264 20.14 -12.93 -18.90
CA GLU A 264 19.08 -12.88 -19.92
C GLU A 264 19.04 -11.52 -20.63
N VAL A 265 19.12 -10.41 -19.89
CA VAL A 265 19.20 -9.08 -20.49
C VAL A 265 20.46 -8.94 -21.35
N ILE A 266 21.61 -9.42 -20.87
CA ILE A 266 22.86 -9.44 -21.63
C ILE A 266 22.70 -10.26 -22.92
N ARG A 267 22.13 -11.48 -22.82
CA ARG A 267 21.86 -12.35 -23.97
C ARG A 267 20.93 -11.68 -24.97
N ASP A 268 19.81 -11.13 -24.51
CA ASP A 268 18.85 -10.43 -25.38
C ASP A 268 19.48 -9.20 -26.06
N MET A 269 20.40 -8.49 -25.39
CA MET A 269 21.18 -7.42 -26.03
C MET A 269 22.13 -7.97 -27.10
N PHE A 270 22.81 -9.08 -26.83
CA PHE A 270 23.69 -9.74 -27.81
C PHE A 270 22.91 -10.29 -29.01
N ASP A 271 21.77 -10.94 -28.79
CA ASP A 271 20.90 -11.47 -29.83
C ASP A 271 20.37 -10.33 -30.72
N LYS A 272 19.85 -9.25 -30.13
CA LYS A 272 19.45 -8.04 -30.88
C LYS A 272 20.60 -7.40 -31.64
N SER A 273 21.79 -7.34 -31.04
CA SER A 273 22.98 -6.80 -31.72
C SER A 273 23.39 -7.68 -32.91
N THR A 274 23.26 -8.99 -32.78
CA THR A 274 23.59 -9.97 -33.82
C THR A 274 22.57 -9.91 -34.96
N GLU A 275 21.27 -9.85 -34.66
CA GLU A 275 20.21 -9.63 -35.64
C GLU A 275 20.39 -8.30 -36.38
N MET A 276 20.74 -7.23 -35.66
CA MET A 276 20.95 -5.92 -36.26
C MET A 276 22.21 -5.88 -37.14
N LEU A 277 23.28 -6.59 -36.76
CA LEU A 277 24.49 -6.74 -37.58
C LEU A 277 24.22 -7.59 -38.83
N ALA A 278 23.42 -8.65 -38.73
CA ALA A 278 23.03 -9.53 -39.83
C ALA A 278 21.96 -8.91 -40.76
N SER A 279 21.30 -7.83 -40.34
CA SER A 279 20.26 -7.15 -41.14
C SER A 279 20.85 -6.50 -42.41
N PRO A 280 20.15 -6.53 -43.57
CA PRO A 280 20.65 -5.99 -44.84
C PRO A 280 20.64 -4.46 -44.94
N ILE A 281 20.28 -3.75 -43.86
CA ILE A 281 20.29 -2.28 -43.79
C ILE A 281 21.71 -1.70 -43.80
N SER A 282 21.86 -0.46 -44.28
CA SER A 282 23.17 0.18 -44.39
C SER A 282 23.82 0.43 -43.02
N ASN A 283 25.14 0.44 -42.98
CA ASN A 283 25.89 0.64 -41.73
C ASN A 283 25.59 2.00 -41.06
N GLN A 284 25.26 3.03 -41.83
CA GLN A 284 24.80 4.32 -41.29
C GLN A 284 23.45 4.21 -40.56
N GLU A 285 22.53 3.41 -41.09
CA GLU A 285 21.20 3.20 -40.49
C GLU A 285 21.30 2.32 -39.23
N LYS A 286 22.20 1.33 -39.22
CA LYS A 286 22.55 0.53 -38.03
C LYS A 286 23.08 1.40 -36.89
N ALA A 287 24.03 2.29 -37.19
CA ALA A 287 24.62 3.20 -36.21
C ALA A 287 23.60 4.18 -35.61
N ARG A 288 22.65 4.70 -36.41
CA ARG A 288 21.58 5.58 -35.93
C ARG A 288 20.62 4.89 -34.97
N ARG A 289 20.23 3.64 -35.25
CA ARG A 289 19.32 2.87 -34.37
C ARG A 289 19.98 2.47 -33.05
N GLN A 290 21.28 2.23 -33.06
CA GLN A 290 22.05 1.90 -31.87
C GLN A 290 22.22 3.11 -30.91
N ALA A 291 22.19 4.33 -31.45
CA ALA A 291 22.33 5.57 -30.68
C ALA A 291 21.01 6.09 -30.06
N MET A 292 19.86 5.43 -30.32
CA MET A 292 18.53 5.80 -29.80
C MET A 292 18.05 4.91 -28.63
N LEU A 293 18.87 3.94 -28.17
CA LEU A 293 18.67 3.13 -26.97
C LEU A 293 19.37 3.77 -25.76
#